data_AF-A0A7J9K0D9-F1
#
_entry.id   AF-A0A7J9K0D9-F1
#
_cell.length_a   1.000
_cell.length_b   1.000
_cell.length_c   1.000
_cell.angle_alpha   90.00
_cell.angle_beta   90.00
_cell.angle_gamma   90.00
#
_symmetry.space_group_name_H-M   'P 1'
#
loop_
_entity.id
_entity.type
_entity.pdbx_description
1 polymer ?
#
loop_
_entity_poly.entity_id
_entity_poly.type
_entity_poly.pdbx_seq_one_letter_code
_entity_poly.pdbx_strand_id
1 'polypeptide(L)'
;MTYSAEQLKWSMKVENLSNENEDLRKNLSQLRENYRAETEDQDCIRRSIKEKDKECKELQKSITKLLRTCSEKNEDKVKKLQMEQIRLTVVELALRRELESWRLELDKEIRNRICCLQDQGLSMLNESTHLSSKLIEFIKGKASHNQLRVTQQGLDGQFLIESDMKVWGFKRRIQNLTRNLETIPTLVHEKSSSVASNSHLTSMNPDVSTKLNKQSSEELTRTEIKTERLLTSLLREKLYSKELGVEQLQAEVSAAVRGNDILRCEVQNAMDNISFLTHRLKDLELQMLKKDEIESRLRNDIQESMKELAILRGVLPKVSQERDLMWEEVKQYAEKNMVLNSEINALKKKIEGLDEDLLLKEGQITILKDTLNNNNKSFDLLGSVDSISEFLLQ
;
A
#
# COMPACT_ATOMS: atom_id res chain seq x y z
N MET A 1 56.17 130.19 74.88
CA MET A 1 55.22 129.16 74.38
C MET A 1 55.68 128.51 73.07
N THR A 2 56.99 128.40 72.83
CA THR A 2 57.55 127.98 71.52
C THR A 2 57.86 126.49 71.43
N TYR A 3 58.02 125.79 72.56
CA TYR A 3 58.31 124.35 72.59
C TYR A 3 57.10 123.48 72.19
N SER A 4 55.88 123.97 72.40
CA SER A 4 54.64 123.22 72.13
C SER A 4 54.28 123.16 70.64
N ALA A 5 54.65 124.18 69.85
CA ALA A 5 54.29 124.27 68.43
C ALA A 5 55.15 123.35 67.53
N GLU A 6 56.45 123.20 67.81
CA GLU A 6 57.33 122.30 67.06
C GLU A 6 57.08 120.82 67.40
N GLN A 7 56.73 120.51 68.66
CA GLN A 7 56.25 119.18 69.05
C GLN A 7 54.98 118.80 68.29
N LEU A 8 54.01 119.71 68.14
CA LEU A 8 52.80 119.48 67.36
C LEU A 8 53.11 119.20 65.87
N LYS A 9 54.03 119.94 65.25
CA LYS A 9 54.41 119.75 63.84
C LYS A 9 55.11 118.42 63.58
N TRP A 10 56.05 118.04 64.44
CA TRP A 10 56.72 116.74 64.35
C TRP A 10 55.75 115.59 64.63
N SER A 11 54.87 115.74 65.62
CA SER A 11 53.82 114.75 65.90
C SER A 11 52.88 114.62 64.71
N MET A 12 52.47 115.70 64.06
CA MET A 12 51.58 115.68 62.89
C MET A 12 52.23 115.05 61.65
N LYS A 13 53.55 115.21 61.47
CA LYS A 13 54.30 114.54 60.40
C LYS A 13 54.53 113.06 60.68
N VAL A 14 54.79 112.70 61.94
CA VAL A 14 54.89 111.30 62.38
C VAL A 14 53.52 110.62 62.25
N GLU A 15 52.44 111.28 62.64
CA GLU A 15 51.05 110.81 62.46
C GLU A 15 50.76 110.58 60.97
N ASN A 16 51.09 111.54 60.10
CA ASN A 16 50.91 111.40 58.64
C ASN A 16 51.74 110.25 58.07
N LEU A 17 53.02 110.13 58.41
CA LEU A 17 53.88 109.03 57.95
C LEU A 17 53.47 107.67 58.54
N SER A 18 52.87 107.67 59.73
CA SER A 18 52.29 106.48 60.36
C SER A 18 51.03 106.06 59.62
N ASN A 19 50.13 107.00 59.31
CA ASN A 19 48.92 106.76 58.52
C ASN A 19 49.26 106.27 57.11
N GLU A 20 50.26 106.88 56.47
CA GLU A 20 50.71 106.50 55.12
C GLU A 20 51.41 105.13 55.12
N ASN A 21 52.18 104.79 56.17
CA ASN A 21 52.69 103.43 56.37
C ASN A 21 51.59 102.40 56.62
N GLU A 22 50.55 102.76 57.37
CA GLU A 22 49.40 101.91 57.63
C GLU A 22 48.61 101.64 56.34
N ASP A 23 48.41 102.68 55.52
CA ASP A 23 47.80 102.56 54.19
C ASP A 23 48.66 101.72 53.23
N LEU A 24 49.98 101.90 53.22
CA LEU A 24 50.89 101.07 52.43
C LEU A 24 50.89 99.61 52.90
N ARG A 25 50.84 99.36 54.20
CA ARG A 25 50.70 98.01 54.77
C ARG A 25 49.38 97.38 54.35
N LYS A 26 48.29 98.14 54.39
CA LYS A 26 46.96 97.70 53.95
C LYS A 26 46.93 97.39 52.45
N ASN A 27 47.51 98.25 51.62
CA ASN A 27 47.62 98.05 50.17
C ASN A 27 48.50 96.85 49.82
N LEU A 28 49.63 96.66 50.51
CA LEU A 28 50.48 95.48 50.34
C LEU A 28 49.77 94.20 50.78
N SER A 29 48.97 94.26 51.85
CA SER A 29 48.13 93.14 52.29
C SER A 29 47.07 92.81 51.24
N GLN A 30 46.38 93.82 50.71
CA GLN A 30 45.37 93.66 49.66
C GLN A 30 45.97 93.10 48.37
N LEU A 31 47.13 93.61 47.95
CA LEU A 31 47.82 93.11 46.76
C LEU A 31 48.27 91.65 46.92
N ARG A 32 48.74 91.28 48.12
CA ARG A 32 49.09 89.89 48.44
C ARG A 32 47.86 88.97 48.43
N GLU A 33 46.72 89.45 48.93
CA GLU A 33 45.46 88.71 48.92
C GLU A 33 44.92 88.54 47.50
N ASN A 34 44.92 89.60 46.70
CA ASN A 34 44.53 89.56 45.29
C ASN A 34 45.43 88.61 44.47
N TYR A 35 46.75 88.66 44.69
CA TYR A 35 47.68 87.75 44.03
C TYR A 35 47.45 86.29 44.44
N ARG A 36 47.09 86.03 45.71
CA ARG A 36 46.66 84.70 46.16
C ARG A 36 45.39 84.25 45.45
N ALA A 37 44.36 85.09 45.43
CA ALA A 37 43.09 84.79 44.77
C ALA A 37 43.29 84.45 43.29
N GLU A 38 44.07 85.24 42.55
CA GLU A 38 44.38 84.99 41.14
C GLU A 38 45.16 83.66 40.94
N THR A 39 46.09 83.34 41.87
CA THR A 39 46.82 82.06 41.84
C THR A 39 45.87 80.88 42.08
N GLU A 40 44.94 81.02 43.02
CA GLU A 40 43.92 80.02 43.31
C GLU A 40 42.95 79.82 42.13
N ASP A 41 42.53 80.90 41.47
CA ASP A 41 41.71 80.87 40.26
C ASP A 41 42.44 80.20 39.09
N GLN A 42 43.73 80.52 38.89
CA GLN A 42 44.55 79.87 37.87
C GLN A 42 44.70 78.36 38.14
N ASP A 43 44.87 77.96 39.40
CA ASP A 43 44.90 76.55 39.80
C ASP A 43 43.53 75.88 39.65
N CYS A 44 42.42 76.60 39.86
CA CYS A 44 41.07 76.13 39.60
C CYS A 44 40.84 75.84 38.11
N ILE A 45 41.19 76.80 37.24
CA ILE A 45 41.10 76.64 35.78
C ILE A 45 41.97 75.46 35.31
N ARG A 46 43.20 75.34 35.83
CA ARG A 46 44.10 74.23 35.51
C ARG A 46 43.50 72.87 35.87
N ARG A 47 42.87 72.75 37.04
CA ARG A 47 42.17 71.52 37.45
C ARG A 47 41.00 71.21 36.53
N SER A 48 40.20 72.21 36.18
CA SER A 48 39.06 72.06 35.27
C SER A 48 39.49 71.59 33.86
N ILE A 49 40.55 72.18 33.29
CA ILE A 49 41.08 71.77 31.98
C ILE A 49 41.55 70.30 32.02
N LYS A 50 42.25 69.89 33.09
CA LYS A 50 42.69 68.49 33.25
C LYS A 50 41.52 67.51 33.36
N GLU A 51 40.45 67.91 34.04
CA GLU A 51 39.22 67.10 34.14
C GLU A 51 38.53 66.98 32.78
N LYS A 52 38.41 68.09 32.04
CA LYS A 52 37.86 68.09 30.67
C LYS A 52 38.67 67.24 29.69
N ASP A 53 40.01 67.23 29.79
CA ASP A 53 40.85 66.34 28.98
C ASP A 53 40.59 64.86 29.27
N LYS A 54 40.34 64.50 30.55
CA LYS A 54 39.94 63.13 30.92
C LYS A 54 38.57 62.78 30.35
N GLU A 55 37.59 63.67 30.48
CA GLU A 55 36.25 63.49 29.88
C GLU A 55 36.35 63.29 28.36
N CYS A 56 37.13 64.12 27.65
CA CYS A 56 37.36 64.00 26.22
C CYS A 56 37.96 62.64 25.84
N LYS A 57 38.95 62.15 26.60
CA LYS A 57 39.56 60.83 26.37
C LYS A 57 38.56 59.69 26.59
N GLU A 58 37.71 59.76 27.61
CA GLU A 58 36.68 58.76 27.85
C GLU A 58 35.58 58.79 26.78
N LEU A 59 35.18 59.99 26.32
CA LEU A 59 34.28 60.14 25.19
C LEU A 59 34.87 59.56 23.90
N GLN A 60 36.16 59.82 23.62
CA GLN A 60 36.84 59.28 22.44
C GLN A 60 36.91 57.75 22.48
N LYS A 61 37.19 57.15 23.64
CA LYS A 61 37.14 55.69 23.83
C LYS A 61 35.73 55.15 23.57
N SER A 62 34.70 55.84 24.06
CA SER A 62 33.30 55.45 23.88
C SER A 62 32.86 55.53 22.43
N ILE A 63 33.21 56.61 21.72
CA ILE A 63 32.96 56.76 20.27
C ILE A 63 33.66 55.65 19.48
N THR A 64 34.92 55.36 19.80
CA THR A 64 35.68 54.30 19.10
C THR A 64 35.02 52.93 19.31
N LYS A 65 34.55 52.62 20.51
CA LYS A 65 33.78 51.39 20.79
C LYS A 65 32.48 51.36 19.99
N LEU A 66 31.71 52.44 19.99
CA LEU A 66 30.44 52.53 19.24
C LEU A 66 30.65 52.37 17.73
N LEU A 67 31.67 53.01 17.16
CA LEU A 67 32.00 52.87 15.73
C LEU A 67 32.32 51.42 15.37
N ARG A 68 33.14 50.74 16.18
CA ARG A 68 33.47 49.32 15.99
C ARG A 68 32.22 48.44 16.05
N THR A 69 31.38 48.63 17.07
CA THR A 69 30.13 47.88 17.21
C THR A 69 29.16 48.16 16.05
N CYS A 70 29.10 49.40 15.54
CA CYS A 70 28.28 49.75 14.39
C CYS A 70 28.80 49.12 13.10
N SER A 71 30.12 49.11 12.86
CA SER A 71 30.69 48.47 11.67
C SER A 71 30.47 46.96 11.67
N GLU A 72 30.71 46.30 12.81
CA GLU A 72 30.49 44.85 12.98
C GLU A 72 29.02 44.48 12.73
N LYS A 73 28.08 45.20 13.37
CA LYS A 73 26.64 44.98 13.15
C LYS A 73 26.21 45.19 11.70
N ASN A 74 26.82 46.13 10.99
CA ASN A 74 26.52 46.36 9.58
C ASN A 74 27.08 45.24 8.70
N GLU A 75 28.30 44.79 8.95
CA GLU A 75 28.91 43.68 8.21
C GLU A 75 28.12 42.37 8.39
N ASP A 76 27.67 42.08 9.62
CA ASP A 76 26.83 40.92 9.91
C ASP A 76 25.48 40.99 9.19
N LYS A 77 24.85 42.18 9.15
CA LYS A 77 23.62 42.40 8.38
C LYS A 77 23.84 42.18 6.89
N VAL A 78 24.94 42.70 6.34
CA VAL A 78 25.29 42.53 4.92
C VAL A 78 25.50 41.05 4.61
N LYS A 79 26.26 40.32 5.42
CA LYS A 79 26.45 38.86 5.25
C LYS A 79 25.13 38.10 5.31
N LYS A 80 24.24 38.46 6.25
CA LYS A 80 22.91 37.85 6.38
C LYS A 80 22.06 38.10 5.13
N LEU A 81 22.04 39.32 4.62
CA LEU A 81 21.33 39.67 3.39
C LEU A 81 21.92 38.96 2.16
N GLN A 82 23.25 38.84 2.07
CA GLN A 82 23.91 38.12 0.98
C GLN A 82 23.57 36.62 0.99
N MET A 83 23.58 35.96 2.15
CA MET A 83 23.16 34.56 2.27
C MET A 83 21.70 34.39 1.85
N GLU A 84 20.83 35.30 2.27
CA GLU A 84 19.41 35.25 1.91
C GLU A 84 19.19 35.50 0.42
N GLN A 85 19.94 36.42 -0.20
CA GLN A 85 19.90 36.65 -1.64
C GLN A 85 20.30 35.38 -2.41
N ILE A 86 21.36 34.68 -1.98
CA ILE A 86 21.79 33.42 -2.60
C ILE A 86 20.69 32.36 -2.43
N ARG A 87 20.12 32.22 -1.23
CA ARG A 87 19.04 31.29 -0.93
C ARG A 87 17.82 31.54 -1.82
N LEU A 88 17.40 32.80 -1.93
CA LEU A 88 16.27 33.20 -2.77
C LEU A 88 16.55 32.96 -4.26
N THR A 89 17.77 33.23 -4.73
CA THR A 89 18.16 32.97 -6.13
C THR A 89 18.11 31.48 -6.46
N VAL A 90 18.54 30.61 -5.55
CA VAL A 90 18.45 29.16 -5.73
C VAL A 90 16.99 28.71 -5.79
N VAL A 91 16.13 29.23 -4.90
CA VAL A 91 14.69 28.93 -4.91
C VAL A 91 14.04 29.41 -6.20
N GLU A 92 14.36 30.62 -6.66
CA GLU A 92 13.85 31.17 -7.91
C GLU A 92 14.23 30.29 -9.11
N LEU A 93 15.50 29.86 -9.19
CA LEU A 93 15.96 28.97 -10.25
C LEU A 93 15.27 27.61 -10.21
N ALA A 94 15.02 27.06 -9.02
CA ALA A 94 14.27 25.82 -8.86
C ALA A 94 12.83 25.96 -9.35
N LEU A 95 12.12 27.02 -8.93
CA LEU A 95 10.76 27.31 -9.37
C LEU A 95 10.67 27.55 -10.88
N ARG A 96 11.65 28.25 -11.48
CA ARG A 96 11.73 28.43 -12.93
C ARG A 96 11.87 27.10 -13.67
N ARG A 97 12.70 26.16 -13.15
CA ARG A 97 12.83 24.82 -13.73
C ARG A 97 11.56 24.00 -13.60
N GLU A 98 10.90 24.05 -12.45
CA GLU A 98 9.62 23.37 -12.23
C GLU A 98 8.55 23.91 -13.19
N LEU A 99 8.41 25.23 -13.30
CA LEU A 99 7.48 25.86 -14.24
C LEU A 99 7.73 25.44 -15.69
N GLU A 100 8.99 25.40 -16.13
CA GLU A 100 9.32 24.95 -17.49
C GLU A 100 9.02 23.46 -17.68
N SER A 101 9.26 22.63 -16.66
CA SER A 101 8.90 21.21 -16.69
C SER A 101 7.38 21.01 -16.80
N TRP A 102 6.59 21.73 -16.00
CA TRP A 102 5.12 21.68 -16.05
C TRP A 102 4.59 22.14 -17.40
N ARG A 103 5.18 23.19 -17.97
CA ARG A 103 4.84 23.69 -19.30
C ARG A 103 5.10 22.64 -20.38
N LEU A 104 6.25 21.98 -20.35
CA LEU A 104 6.58 20.91 -21.31
C LEU A 104 5.67 19.70 -21.19
N GLU A 105 5.34 19.27 -19.96
CA GLU A 105 4.44 18.13 -19.75
C GLU A 105 3.01 18.47 -20.18
N LEU A 106 2.52 19.69 -19.91
CA LEU A 106 1.22 20.15 -20.40
C LEU A 106 1.18 20.18 -21.93
N ASP A 107 2.21 20.72 -22.57
CA ASP A 107 2.31 20.77 -24.03
C ASP A 107 2.32 19.36 -24.65
N LYS A 108 2.98 18.42 -23.99
CA LYS A 108 3.01 17.00 -24.39
C LYS A 108 1.66 16.34 -24.23
N GLU A 109 0.97 16.56 -23.11
CA GLU A 109 -0.35 15.98 -22.86
C GLU A 109 -1.41 16.52 -23.83
N ILE A 110 -1.39 17.83 -24.10
CA ILE A 110 -2.27 18.44 -25.11
C ILE A 110 -2.03 17.80 -26.48
N ARG A 111 -0.76 17.62 -26.89
CA ARG A 111 -0.42 16.93 -28.14
C ARG A 111 -0.93 15.50 -28.17
N ASN A 112 -0.68 14.72 -27.11
CA ASN A 112 -1.14 13.33 -27.01
C ASN A 112 -2.67 13.25 -27.15
N ARG A 113 -3.40 14.13 -26.46
CA ARG A 113 -4.86 14.15 -26.50
C ARG A 113 -5.39 14.51 -27.90
N ILE A 114 -4.74 15.46 -28.58
CA ILE A 114 -5.08 15.79 -29.97
C ILE A 114 -4.84 14.59 -30.88
N CYS A 115 -3.69 13.90 -30.77
CA CYS A 115 -3.40 12.70 -31.55
C CYS A 115 -4.44 11.59 -31.30
N CYS A 116 -4.79 11.30 -30.05
CA CYS A 116 -5.84 10.31 -29.73
C CYS A 116 -7.18 10.67 -30.38
N LEU A 117 -7.56 11.95 -30.36
CA LEU A 117 -8.81 12.41 -31.00
C LEU A 117 -8.74 12.27 -32.52
N GLN A 118 -7.59 12.55 -33.13
CA GLN A 118 -7.35 12.39 -34.57
C GLN A 118 -7.38 10.92 -35.00
N ASP A 119 -6.64 10.05 -34.30
CA ASP A 119 -6.46 8.66 -34.71
C ASP A 119 -7.67 7.79 -34.36
N GLN A 120 -8.16 7.89 -33.13
CA GLN A 120 -9.22 7.00 -32.62
C GLN A 120 -10.59 7.65 -32.67
N GLY A 121 -10.69 8.91 -32.22
CA GLY A 121 -11.95 9.64 -32.14
C GLY A 121 -12.62 9.82 -33.51
N LEU A 122 -11.84 10.25 -34.52
CA LEU A 122 -12.35 10.40 -35.88
C LEU A 122 -12.70 9.05 -36.52
N SER A 123 -11.90 8.00 -36.31
CA SER A 123 -12.19 6.66 -36.86
C SER A 123 -13.53 6.14 -36.33
N MET A 124 -13.74 6.18 -35.01
CA MET A 124 -15.00 5.71 -34.40
C MET A 124 -16.22 6.51 -34.89
N LEU A 125 -16.11 7.84 -35.00
CA LEU A 125 -17.18 8.68 -35.52
C LEU A 125 -17.48 8.36 -36.99
N ASN A 126 -16.46 8.12 -37.80
CA ASN A 126 -16.59 7.78 -39.21
C ASN A 126 -17.20 6.39 -39.39
N GLU A 127 -16.76 5.39 -38.63
CA GLU A 127 -17.34 4.04 -38.60
C GLU A 127 -18.80 4.05 -38.15
N SER A 128 -19.12 4.77 -37.08
CA SER A 128 -20.50 4.91 -36.57
C SER A 128 -21.41 5.57 -37.61
N THR A 129 -20.93 6.64 -38.27
CA THR A 129 -21.69 7.33 -39.33
C THR A 129 -21.85 6.43 -40.56
N HIS A 130 -20.85 5.62 -40.89
CA HIS A 130 -20.90 4.63 -41.99
C HIS A 130 -21.89 3.50 -41.71
N LEU A 131 -21.89 2.93 -40.50
CA LEU A 131 -22.87 1.92 -40.08
C LEU A 131 -24.29 2.48 -40.09
N SER A 132 -24.47 3.73 -39.62
CA SER A 132 -25.76 4.42 -39.68
C SER A 132 -26.23 4.61 -41.12
N SER A 133 -25.32 4.96 -42.05
CA SER A 133 -25.62 5.05 -43.48
C SER A 133 -26.10 3.70 -44.04
N LYS A 134 -25.35 2.62 -43.75
CA LYS A 134 -25.71 1.26 -44.18
C LYS A 134 -27.06 0.78 -43.61
N LEU A 135 -27.35 1.11 -42.35
CA LEU A 135 -28.61 0.74 -41.71
C LEU A 135 -29.79 1.44 -42.41
N ILE A 136 -29.65 2.73 -42.70
CA ILE A 136 -30.69 3.47 -43.43
C ILE A 136 -30.86 2.92 -44.85
N GLU A 137 -29.78 2.59 -45.56
CA GLU A 137 -29.85 1.93 -46.87
C GLU A 137 -30.55 0.55 -46.80
N PHE A 138 -30.30 -0.23 -45.76
CA PHE A 138 -30.97 -1.52 -45.56
C PHE A 138 -32.48 -1.36 -45.31
N ILE A 139 -32.87 -0.37 -44.49
CA ILE A 139 -34.28 -0.05 -44.23
C ILE A 139 -34.97 0.42 -45.52
N LYS A 140 -34.32 1.28 -46.32
CA LYS A 140 -34.77 1.68 -47.67
C LYS A 140 -35.00 0.48 -48.59
N GLY A 141 -34.04 -0.45 -48.62
CA GLY A 141 -34.11 -1.65 -49.45
C GLY A 141 -35.27 -2.56 -49.05
N LYS A 142 -35.51 -2.79 -47.75
CA LYS A 142 -36.64 -3.59 -47.26
C LYS A 142 -38.00 -2.94 -47.50
N ALA A 143 -38.11 -1.62 -47.38
CA ALA A 143 -39.34 -0.88 -47.68
C ALA A 143 -39.76 -1.04 -49.16
N SER A 144 -38.80 -1.28 -50.05
CA SER A 144 -39.05 -1.48 -51.50
C SER A 144 -39.58 -2.88 -51.85
N HIS A 145 -39.36 -3.89 -51.00
CA HIS A 145 -39.72 -5.29 -51.26
C HIS A 145 -41.04 -5.75 -50.62
N ASN A 146 -41.52 -5.07 -49.57
CA ASN A 146 -42.76 -5.45 -48.88
C ASN A 146 -43.99 -4.79 -49.49
N GLN A 147 -44.58 -5.46 -50.49
CA GLN A 147 -45.80 -5.04 -51.19
C GLN A 147 -47.11 -5.30 -50.41
N LEU A 148 -47.11 -5.22 -49.07
CA LEU A 148 -48.35 -5.41 -48.29
C LEU A 148 -48.33 -4.73 -46.91
N ARG A 149 -48.73 -3.45 -46.85
CA ARG A 149 -49.91 -2.98 -46.09
C ARG A 149 -50.04 -1.45 -46.14
N VAL A 150 -51.23 -1.07 -46.58
CA VAL A 150 -51.83 0.26 -46.62
C VAL A 150 -52.09 0.75 -45.19
N THR A 151 -51.52 1.91 -44.82
CA THR A 151 -52.02 3.01 -43.93
C THR A 151 -50.96 3.82 -43.16
N GLN A 152 -49.65 3.52 -43.22
CA GLN A 152 -48.60 4.27 -42.47
C GLN A 152 -47.59 5.06 -43.34
N GLN A 153 -47.80 5.19 -44.65
CA GLN A 153 -46.79 5.68 -45.61
C GLN A 153 -46.34 7.16 -45.46
N GLY A 154 -47.06 7.99 -44.70
CA GLY A 154 -46.69 9.41 -44.52
C GLY A 154 -45.59 9.66 -43.48
N LEU A 155 -45.60 8.91 -42.37
CA LEU A 155 -44.68 9.15 -41.24
C LEU A 155 -43.33 8.43 -41.43
N ASP A 156 -43.33 7.26 -42.09
CA ASP A 156 -42.14 6.41 -42.25
C ASP A 156 -41.17 6.96 -43.31
N GLY A 157 -41.70 7.53 -44.40
CA GLY A 157 -40.89 8.20 -45.44
C GLY A 157 -40.25 9.51 -44.95
N GLN A 158 -40.99 10.30 -44.18
CA GLN A 158 -40.47 11.53 -43.57
C GLN A 158 -39.33 11.23 -42.58
N PHE A 159 -39.51 10.22 -41.74
CA PHE A 159 -38.49 9.77 -40.80
C PHE A 159 -37.21 9.32 -41.52
N LEU A 160 -37.34 8.64 -42.66
CA LEU A 160 -36.22 8.16 -43.46
C LEU A 160 -35.40 9.30 -44.06
N ILE A 161 -36.09 10.29 -44.66
CA ILE A 161 -35.45 11.50 -45.22
C ILE A 161 -34.75 12.28 -44.11
N GLU A 162 -35.41 12.47 -42.96
CA GLU A 162 -34.81 13.18 -41.82
C GLU A 162 -33.56 12.45 -41.29
N SER A 163 -33.62 11.12 -41.21
CA SER A 163 -32.51 10.28 -40.76
C SER A 163 -31.33 10.31 -41.73
N ASP A 164 -31.58 10.29 -43.03
CA ASP A 164 -30.55 10.48 -44.06
C ASP A 164 -29.87 11.84 -43.95
N MET A 165 -30.66 12.91 -43.81
CA MET A 165 -30.14 14.27 -43.67
C MET A 165 -29.28 14.40 -42.41
N LYS A 166 -29.67 13.74 -41.32
CA LYS A 166 -28.87 13.68 -40.08
C LYS A 166 -27.53 12.97 -40.29
N VAL A 167 -27.52 11.80 -40.93
CA VAL A 167 -26.28 11.04 -41.22
C VAL A 167 -25.36 11.82 -42.16
N TRP A 168 -25.91 12.46 -43.19
CA TRP A 168 -25.14 13.35 -44.06
C TRP A 168 -24.58 14.56 -43.29
N GLY A 169 -25.38 15.16 -42.41
CA GLY A 169 -24.95 16.23 -41.52
C GLY A 169 -23.81 15.82 -40.58
N PHE A 170 -23.84 14.60 -40.04
CA PHE A 170 -22.75 14.04 -39.24
C PHE A 170 -21.48 13.90 -40.06
N LYS A 171 -21.55 13.37 -41.28
CA LYS A 171 -20.39 13.26 -42.18
C LYS A 171 -19.72 14.61 -42.42
N ARG A 172 -20.51 15.67 -42.66
CA ARG A 172 -19.99 17.04 -42.84
C ARG A 172 -19.35 17.59 -41.56
N ARG A 173 -19.97 17.36 -40.39
CA ARG A 173 -19.43 17.81 -39.10
C ARG A 173 -18.12 17.11 -38.75
N ILE A 174 -18.00 15.81 -39.06
CA ILE A 174 -16.77 15.03 -38.88
C ILE A 174 -15.66 15.60 -39.76
N GLN A 175 -15.92 15.88 -41.04
CA GLN A 175 -14.93 16.52 -41.94
C GLN A 175 -14.45 17.89 -41.41
N ASN A 176 -15.36 18.70 -40.88
CA ASN A 176 -15.00 19.98 -40.27
C ASN A 176 -14.14 19.79 -39.00
N LEU A 177 -14.49 18.80 -38.17
CA LEU A 177 -13.72 18.42 -36.99
C LEU A 177 -12.30 17.96 -37.37
N THR A 178 -12.16 17.15 -38.43
CA THR A 178 -10.85 16.73 -38.97
C THR A 178 -9.98 17.93 -39.30
N ARG A 179 -10.50 18.87 -40.11
CA ARG A 179 -9.76 20.09 -40.48
C ARG A 179 -9.38 20.95 -39.28
N ASN A 180 -10.27 21.05 -38.29
CA ASN A 180 -9.99 21.79 -37.06
C ASN A 180 -8.88 21.11 -36.25
N LEU A 181 -8.94 19.80 -36.09
CA LEU A 181 -7.91 19.04 -35.39
C LEU A 181 -6.56 19.10 -36.09
N GLU A 182 -6.50 19.22 -37.42
CA GLU A 182 -5.25 19.43 -38.17
C GLU A 182 -4.66 20.83 -37.93
N THR A 183 -5.48 21.84 -37.65
CA THR A 183 -5.05 23.24 -37.48
C THR A 183 -4.64 23.58 -36.04
N ILE A 184 -5.22 22.89 -35.05
CA ILE A 184 -4.95 23.17 -33.63
C ILE A 184 -3.48 22.95 -33.22
N PRO A 185 -2.75 21.91 -33.69
CA PRO A 185 -1.35 21.70 -33.34
C PRO A 185 -0.42 22.87 -33.72
N THR A 186 -0.65 23.51 -34.86
CA THR A 186 0.19 24.63 -35.32
C THR A 186 -0.04 25.87 -34.47
N LEU A 187 -1.29 26.12 -34.06
CA LEU A 187 -1.64 27.24 -33.18
C LEU A 187 -1.10 27.08 -31.75
N VAL A 188 -1.06 25.83 -31.24
CA VAL A 188 -0.47 25.52 -29.93
C VAL A 188 1.04 25.81 -29.92
N HIS A 189 1.75 25.51 -31.01
CA HIS A 189 3.19 25.76 -31.12
C HIS A 189 3.54 27.26 -31.20
N GLU A 190 2.78 28.08 -31.94
CA GLU A 190 3.04 29.52 -32.07
C GLU A 190 2.87 30.29 -30.75
N LYS A 191 1.88 29.89 -29.95
CA LYS A 191 1.60 30.51 -28.65
C LYS A 191 2.69 30.22 -27.61
N SER A 192 3.41 29.10 -27.77
CA SER A 192 4.54 28.72 -26.94
C SER A 192 5.78 29.60 -27.20
N SER A 193 6.02 30.09 -28.42
CA SER A 193 7.23 30.88 -28.71
C SER A 193 7.12 32.39 -28.43
N SER A 194 5.91 32.96 -28.44
CA SER A 194 5.72 34.43 -28.44
C SER A 194 5.91 35.13 -27.09
N VAL A 195 5.96 34.40 -25.97
CA VAL A 195 5.99 34.99 -24.61
C VAL A 195 7.40 35.45 -24.18
N ALA A 196 8.45 35.14 -24.95
CA ALA A 196 9.84 35.38 -24.55
C ALA A 196 10.41 36.78 -24.89
N SER A 197 9.70 37.66 -25.63
CA SER A 197 10.36 38.77 -26.34
C SER A 197 10.05 40.21 -25.90
N ASN A 198 9.17 40.46 -24.92
CA ASN A 198 8.73 41.83 -24.63
C ASN A 198 9.00 42.28 -23.19
N SER A 199 10.23 42.75 -22.89
CA SER A 199 10.49 43.52 -21.66
C SER A 199 11.76 44.39 -21.72
N HIS A 200 11.83 45.42 -22.57
CA HIS A 200 12.86 46.48 -22.44
C HIS A 200 12.44 47.81 -23.10
N LEU A 201 12.02 48.80 -22.31
CA LEU A 201 12.08 50.27 -22.54
C LEU A 201 12.18 50.90 -21.12
N THR A 202 13.26 51.51 -20.61
CA THR A 202 14.05 52.71 -21.04
C THR A 202 13.16 53.97 -21.01
N SER A 203 13.42 55.13 -20.39
CA SER A 203 14.49 55.74 -19.56
C SER A 203 14.17 57.26 -19.45
N MET A 204 14.43 57.92 -18.29
CA MET A 204 14.92 59.32 -18.06
C MET A 204 14.24 60.53 -18.80
N ASN A 205 14.06 61.75 -18.27
CA ASN A 205 14.71 62.55 -17.21
C ASN A 205 13.80 63.74 -16.80
N PRO A 206 14.08 64.43 -15.67
CA PRO A 206 13.29 65.53 -15.11
C PRO A 206 13.97 66.90 -15.31
N ASP A 207 13.30 67.86 -15.93
CA ASP A 207 13.58 69.28 -15.64
C ASP A 207 12.49 70.18 -16.23
N VAL A 208 11.82 70.94 -15.35
CA VAL A 208 11.18 72.26 -15.55
C VAL A 208 10.11 72.44 -14.45
N SER A 209 10.22 73.56 -13.73
CA SER A 209 9.11 74.35 -13.13
C SER A 209 9.11 74.49 -11.61
N THR A 210 9.81 75.50 -11.13
CA THR A 210 9.76 75.97 -9.73
C THR A 210 8.73 77.09 -9.50
N LYS A 211 7.78 77.33 -10.43
CA LYS A 211 6.78 78.42 -10.31
C LYS A 211 5.30 78.02 -10.53
N LEU A 212 5.00 76.72 -10.55
CA LEU A 212 3.65 76.12 -10.68
C LEU A 212 3.16 75.42 -9.39
N ASN A 213 3.81 75.69 -8.26
CA ASN A 213 3.90 74.73 -7.14
C ASN A 213 2.68 74.68 -6.19
N LYS A 214 1.66 75.53 -6.36
CA LYS A 214 0.41 75.47 -5.57
C LYS A 214 -0.77 74.86 -6.33
N GLN A 215 -0.92 75.16 -7.61
CA GLN A 215 -1.97 74.59 -8.46
C GLN A 215 -1.60 73.19 -8.97
N SER A 216 -0.32 72.93 -9.28
CA SER A 216 0.13 71.58 -9.66
C SER A 216 0.24 70.61 -8.48
N SER A 217 0.38 71.11 -7.24
CA SER A 217 0.40 70.27 -6.03
C SER A 217 -0.99 69.71 -5.70
N GLU A 218 -2.05 70.53 -5.82
CA GLU A 218 -3.43 70.05 -5.69
C GLU A 218 -3.82 69.07 -6.81
N GLU A 219 -3.33 69.31 -8.04
CA GLU A 219 -3.59 68.42 -9.17
C GLU A 219 -2.78 67.11 -9.07
N LEU A 220 -1.54 67.18 -8.59
CA LEU A 220 -0.67 66.04 -8.27
C LEU A 220 -1.28 65.18 -7.15
N THR A 221 -1.68 65.77 -6.03
CA THR A 221 -2.36 65.06 -4.93
C THR A 221 -3.70 64.47 -5.37
N ARG A 222 -4.45 65.13 -6.26
CA ARG A 222 -5.66 64.58 -6.87
C ARG A 222 -5.38 63.38 -7.77
N THR A 223 -4.29 63.41 -8.55
CA THR A 223 -3.85 62.24 -9.33
C THR A 223 -3.33 61.12 -8.45
N GLU A 224 -2.62 61.43 -7.37
CA GLU A 224 -2.10 60.49 -6.39
C GLU A 224 -3.25 59.74 -5.70
N ILE A 225 -4.25 60.46 -5.18
CA ILE A 225 -5.48 59.86 -4.60
C ILE A 225 -6.22 59.00 -5.63
N LYS A 226 -6.25 59.42 -6.91
CA LYS A 226 -6.89 58.63 -7.98
C LYS A 226 -6.11 57.35 -8.27
N THR A 227 -4.78 57.40 -8.28
CA THR A 227 -3.91 56.21 -8.42
C THR A 227 -4.00 55.28 -7.22
N GLU A 228 -4.05 55.82 -6.00
CA GLU A 228 -4.23 55.06 -4.77
C GLU A 228 -5.58 54.33 -4.75
N ARG A 229 -6.65 55.00 -5.22
CA ARG A 229 -7.98 54.39 -5.34
C ARG A 229 -7.99 53.24 -6.35
N LEU A 230 -7.34 53.42 -7.51
CA LEU A 230 -7.22 52.37 -8.53
C LEU A 230 -6.36 51.20 -8.02
N LEU A 231 -5.24 51.48 -7.36
CA LEU A 231 -4.39 50.46 -6.74
C LEU A 231 -5.18 49.68 -5.68
N THR A 232 -5.94 50.38 -4.84
CA THR A 232 -6.79 49.77 -3.81
C THR A 232 -7.87 48.88 -4.42
N SER A 233 -8.51 49.29 -5.52
CA SER A 233 -9.51 48.44 -6.19
C SER A 233 -8.87 47.20 -6.80
N LEU A 234 -7.71 47.35 -7.45
CA LEU A 234 -6.98 46.26 -8.10
C LEU A 234 -6.45 45.25 -7.06
N LEU A 235 -5.96 45.72 -5.91
CA LEU A 235 -5.58 44.86 -4.78
C LEU A 235 -6.78 44.12 -4.20
N ARG A 236 -7.96 44.76 -4.08
CA ARG A 236 -9.20 44.10 -3.64
C ARG A 236 -9.63 43.00 -4.60
N GLU A 237 -9.59 43.27 -5.90
CA GLU A 237 -9.96 42.28 -6.92
C GLU A 237 -8.98 41.10 -6.93
N LYS A 238 -7.66 41.37 -6.78
CA LYS A 238 -6.65 40.33 -6.61
C LYS A 238 -6.85 39.52 -5.33
N LEU A 239 -7.19 40.17 -4.21
CA LEU A 239 -7.52 39.50 -2.95
C LEU A 239 -8.70 38.57 -3.15
N TYR A 240 -9.79 39.05 -3.75
CA TYR A 240 -11.01 38.28 -4.00
C TYR A 240 -10.75 37.08 -4.91
N SER A 241 -9.96 37.25 -5.98
CA SER A 241 -9.54 36.14 -6.84
C SER A 241 -8.71 35.09 -6.09
N LYS A 242 -7.87 35.51 -5.15
CA LYS A 242 -7.11 34.57 -4.30
C LYS A 242 -8.00 33.87 -3.28
N GLU A 243 -8.95 34.57 -2.69
CA GLU A 243 -9.94 34.02 -1.75
C GLU A 243 -10.79 32.93 -2.41
N LEU A 244 -11.29 33.18 -3.63
CA LEU A 244 -11.99 32.17 -4.43
C LEU A 244 -11.12 30.94 -4.73
N GLY A 245 -9.83 31.16 -5.02
CA GLY A 245 -8.88 30.06 -5.23
C GLY A 245 -8.65 29.22 -3.96
N VAL A 246 -8.63 29.87 -2.78
CA VAL A 246 -8.54 29.18 -1.49
C VAL A 246 -9.81 28.36 -1.22
N GLU A 247 -10.99 28.91 -1.49
CA GLU A 247 -12.25 28.16 -1.35
C GLU A 247 -12.30 26.92 -2.26
N GLN A 248 -11.85 27.05 -3.50
CA GLN A 248 -11.79 25.91 -4.43
C GLN A 248 -10.82 24.82 -3.92
N LEU A 249 -9.60 25.21 -3.51
CA LEU A 249 -8.64 24.27 -2.94
C LEU A 249 -9.18 23.60 -1.67
N GLN A 250 -9.91 24.33 -0.83
CA GLN A 250 -10.53 23.77 0.36
C GLN A 250 -11.62 22.74 0.01
N ALA A 251 -12.41 22.98 -1.04
CA ALA A 251 -13.37 22.01 -1.54
C ALA A 251 -12.69 20.75 -2.11
N GLU A 252 -11.61 20.91 -2.87
CA GLU A 252 -10.81 19.81 -3.41
C GLU A 252 -10.17 18.97 -2.31
N VAL A 253 -9.55 19.61 -1.30
CA VAL A 253 -9.00 18.92 -0.12
C VAL A 253 -10.10 18.17 0.62
N SER A 254 -11.27 18.78 0.81
CA SER A 254 -12.41 18.12 1.48
C SER A 254 -12.90 16.90 0.70
N ALA A 255 -12.93 16.97 -0.64
CA ALA A 255 -13.27 15.83 -1.48
C ALA A 255 -12.21 14.72 -1.41
N ALA A 256 -10.93 15.08 -1.43
CA ALA A 256 -9.82 14.14 -1.29
C ALA A 256 -9.81 13.44 0.08
N VAL A 257 -10.08 14.17 1.17
CA VAL A 257 -10.21 13.59 2.52
C VAL A 257 -11.35 12.57 2.57
N ARG A 258 -12.53 12.89 2.03
CA ARG A 258 -13.63 11.92 1.95
C ARG A 258 -13.28 10.69 1.11
N GLY A 259 -12.57 10.89 -0.02
CA GLY A 259 -12.08 9.77 -0.83
C GLY A 259 -11.12 8.87 -0.06
N ASN A 260 -10.20 9.46 0.72
CA ASN A 260 -9.27 8.72 1.57
C ASN A 260 -10.02 7.93 2.66
N ASP A 261 -11.04 8.50 3.27
CA ASP A 261 -11.87 7.80 4.25
C ASP A 261 -12.56 6.56 3.66
N ILE A 262 -13.06 6.66 2.41
CA ILE A 262 -13.64 5.51 1.68
C ILE A 262 -12.59 4.43 1.44
N LEU A 263 -11.42 4.82 0.90
CA LEU A 263 -10.33 3.88 0.64
C LEU A 263 -9.86 3.18 1.92
N ARG A 264 -9.82 3.90 3.06
CA ARG A 264 -9.49 3.31 4.35
C ARG A 264 -10.51 2.25 4.78
N CYS A 265 -11.81 2.47 4.54
CA CYS A 265 -12.84 1.47 4.78
C CYS A 265 -12.67 0.24 3.86
N GLU A 266 -12.35 0.44 2.57
CA GLU A 266 -12.09 -0.66 1.64
C GLU A 266 -10.87 -1.48 2.05
N VAL A 267 -9.79 -0.83 2.46
CA VAL A 267 -8.59 -1.49 2.99
C VAL A 267 -8.92 -2.30 4.25
N GLN A 268 -9.72 -1.74 5.17
CA GLN A 268 -10.13 -2.48 6.36
C GLN A 268 -10.98 -3.71 6.01
N ASN A 269 -11.95 -3.56 5.11
CA ASN A 269 -12.77 -4.69 4.64
C ASN A 269 -11.91 -5.78 3.98
N ALA A 270 -10.93 -5.40 3.17
CA ALA A 270 -9.99 -6.34 2.56
C ALA A 270 -9.15 -7.06 3.63
N MET A 271 -8.67 -6.33 4.65
CA MET A 271 -7.91 -6.89 5.77
C MET A 271 -8.73 -7.89 6.60
N ASP A 272 -10.00 -7.59 6.85
CA ASP A 272 -10.92 -8.47 7.58
C ASP A 272 -11.19 -9.75 6.78
N ASN A 273 -11.38 -9.63 5.46
CA ASN A 273 -11.53 -10.76 4.55
C ASN A 273 -10.28 -11.65 4.53
N ILE A 274 -9.09 -11.05 4.46
CA ILE A 274 -7.82 -11.78 4.55
C ILE A 274 -7.71 -12.52 5.88
N SER A 275 -8.10 -11.88 6.98
CA SER A 275 -8.07 -12.48 8.32
C SER A 275 -9.00 -13.69 8.42
N PHE A 276 -10.23 -13.57 7.89
CA PHE A 276 -11.18 -14.68 7.79
C PHE A 276 -10.63 -15.84 6.96
N LEU A 277 -10.13 -15.55 5.75
CA LEU A 277 -9.56 -16.57 4.87
C LEU A 277 -8.33 -17.24 5.49
N THR A 278 -7.52 -16.50 6.24
CA THR A 278 -6.36 -17.03 6.96
C THR A 278 -6.78 -18.03 8.04
N HIS A 279 -7.84 -17.73 8.81
CA HIS A 279 -8.35 -18.69 9.80
C HIS A 279 -8.88 -19.96 9.11
N ARG A 280 -9.67 -19.79 8.05
CA ARG A 280 -10.20 -20.92 7.28
C ARG A 280 -9.10 -21.79 6.67
N LEU A 281 -7.99 -21.18 6.23
CA LEU A 281 -6.83 -21.91 5.73
C LEU A 281 -6.23 -22.80 6.83
N LYS A 282 -6.01 -22.26 8.03
CA LYS A 282 -5.49 -23.02 9.17
C LYS A 282 -6.40 -24.19 9.56
N ASP A 283 -7.71 -24.00 9.51
CA ASP A 283 -8.68 -25.07 9.77
C ASP A 283 -8.55 -26.21 8.74
N LEU A 284 -8.36 -25.86 7.46
CA LEU A 284 -8.15 -26.83 6.40
C LEU A 284 -6.80 -27.55 6.52
N GLU A 285 -5.73 -26.83 6.87
CA GLU A 285 -4.42 -27.42 7.15
C GLU A 285 -4.51 -28.46 8.28
N LEU A 286 -5.22 -28.14 9.37
CA LEU A 286 -5.43 -29.07 10.47
C LEU A 286 -6.24 -30.31 10.03
N GLN A 287 -7.23 -30.14 9.16
CA GLN A 287 -7.97 -31.28 8.58
C GLN A 287 -7.09 -32.15 7.68
N MET A 288 -6.19 -31.55 6.90
CA MET A 288 -5.23 -32.30 6.09
C MET A 288 -4.30 -33.13 6.96
N LEU A 289 -3.73 -32.55 8.02
CA LEU A 289 -2.87 -33.29 8.96
C LEU A 289 -3.57 -34.51 9.57
N LYS A 290 -4.86 -34.39 9.94
CA LYS A 290 -5.66 -35.52 10.43
C LYS A 290 -5.85 -36.60 9.37
N LYS A 291 -6.05 -36.20 8.10
CA LYS A 291 -6.18 -37.15 6.99
C LYS A 291 -4.87 -37.84 6.69
N ASP A 292 -3.74 -37.14 6.77
CA ASP A 292 -2.40 -37.72 6.59
C ASP A 292 -2.11 -38.78 7.67
N GLU A 293 -2.51 -38.53 8.92
CA GLU A 293 -2.42 -39.52 9.99
C GLU A 293 -3.26 -40.77 9.72
N ILE A 294 -4.51 -40.59 9.23
CA ILE A 294 -5.37 -41.70 8.81
C ILE A 294 -4.73 -42.47 7.63
N GLU A 295 -4.18 -41.77 6.64
CA GLU A 295 -3.51 -42.39 5.49
C GLU A 295 -2.32 -43.23 5.93
N SER A 296 -1.47 -42.69 6.83
CA SER A 296 -0.32 -43.41 7.39
C SER A 296 -0.74 -44.69 8.10
N ARG A 297 -1.80 -44.64 8.93
CA ARG A 297 -2.36 -45.82 9.58
C ARG A 297 -2.85 -46.85 8.57
N LEU A 298 -3.68 -46.45 7.60
CA LEU A 298 -4.19 -47.37 6.58
C LEU A 298 -3.06 -47.99 5.74
N ARG A 299 -2.01 -47.23 5.44
CA ARG A 299 -0.84 -47.72 4.73
C ARG A 299 -0.13 -48.83 5.53
N ASN A 300 0.00 -48.65 6.85
CA ASN A 300 0.57 -49.68 7.73
C ASN A 300 -0.32 -50.93 7.78
N ASP A 301 -1.63 -50.77 7.94
CA ASP A 301 -2.59 -51.88 8.00
C ASP A 301 -2.57 -52.71 6.71
N ILE A 302 -2.51 -52.06 5.55
CA ILE A 302 -2.36 -52.72 4.24
C ILE A 302 -1.04 -53.47 4.16
N GLN A 303 0.06 -52.85 4.59
CA GLN A 303 1.38 -53.49 4.55
C GLN A 303 1.44 -54.72 5.46
N GLU A 304 0.80 -54.68 6.63
CA GLU A 304 0.69 -55.82 7.54
C GLU A 304 -0.17 -56.94 6.92
N SER A 305 -1.34 -56.59 6.39
CA SER A 305 -2.21 -57.54 5.68
C SER A 305 -1.49 -58.21 4.50
N MET A 306 -0.65 -57.46 3.75
CA MET A 306 0.17 -58.01 2.68
C MET A 306 1.21 -59.02 3.18
N LYS A 307 1.83 -58.78 4.35
CA LYS A 307 2.79 -59.72 4.95
C LYS A 307 2.09 -61.00 5.39
N GLU A 308 0.95 -60.90 6.06
CA GLU A 308 0.14 -62.07 6.47
C GLU A 308 -0.28 -62.90 5.25
N LEU A 309 -0.76 -62.24 4.20
CA LEU A 309 -1.14 -62.89 2.95
C LEU A 309 0.05 -63.59 2.27
N ALA A 310 1.25 -63.00 2.33
CA ALA A 310 2.46 -63.63 1.83
C ALA A 310 2.82 -64.90 2.61
N ILE A 311 2.68 -64.88 3.94
CA ILE A 311 2.88 -66.06 4.80
C ILE A 311 1.85 -67.15 4.43
N LEU A 312 0.56 -66.80 4.34
CA LEU A 312 -0.49 -67.75 3.97
C LEU A 312 -0.27 -68.35 2.58
N ARG A 313 0.14 -67.55 1.58
CA ARG A 313 0.55 -68.05 0.26
C ARG A 313 1.72 -69.02 0.32
N GLY A 314 2.64 -68.85 1.28
CA GLY A 314 3.75 -69.79 1.49
C GLY A 314 3.33 -71.10 2.17
N VAL A 315 2.31 -71.08 3.04
CA VAL A 315 1.79 -72.27 3.73
C VAL A 315 0.86 -73.10 2.85
N LEU A 316 0.05 -72.44 2.01
CA LEU A 316 -0.98 -73.09 1.19
C LEU A 316 -0.47 -74.27 0.32
N PRO A 317 0.71 -74.20 -0.35
CA PRO A 317 1.23 -75.33 -1.11
C PRO A 317 1.58 -76.54 -0.23
N LYS A 318 2.08 -76.32 0.99
CA LYS A 318 2.42 -77.40 1.92
C LYS A 318 1.18 -78.16 2.35
N VAL A 319 0.14 -77.44 2.75
CA VAL A 319 -1.17 -78.02 3.10
C VAL A 319 -1.79 -78.75 1.90
N SER A 320 -1.65 -78.19 0.69
CA SER A 320 -2.14 -78.83 -0.54
C SER A 320 -1.40 -80.14 -0.82
N GLN A 321 -0.07 -80.16 -0.64
CA GLN A 321 0.74 -81.36 -0.79
C GLN A 321 0.39 -82.44 0.25
N GLU A 322 0.21 -82.06 1.52
CA GLU A 322 -0.23 -82.99 2.58
C GLU A 322 -1.60 -83.60 2.25
N ARG A 323 -2.55 -82.77 1.76
CA ARG A 323 -3.87 -83.22 1.31
C ARG A 323 -3.76 -84.22 0.15
N ASP A 324 -2.88 -83.96 -0.82
CA ASP A 324 -2.67 -84.86 -1.97
C ASP A 324 -2.05 -86.21 -1.54
N LEU A 325 -1.09 -86.18 -0.61
CA LEU A 325 -0.48 -87.41 -0.05
C LEU A 325 -1.50 -88.26 0.70
N MET A 326 -2.28 -87.64 1.59
CA MET A 326 -3.32 -88.33 2.35
C MET A 326 -4.40 -88.92 1.45
N TRP A 327 -4.74 -88.24 0.35
CA TRP A 327 -5.66 -88.76 -0.65
C TRP A 327 -5.16 -90.05 -1.31
N GLU A 328 -3.87 -90.11 -1.64
CA GLU A 328 -3.26 -91.32 -2.20
C GLU A 328 -3.22 -92.47 -1.17
N GLU A 329 -2.94 -92.16 0.10
CA GLU A 329 -3.03 -93.16 1.19
C GLU A 329 -4.45 -93.73 1.31
N VAL A 330 -5.48 -92.88 1.33
CA VAL A 330 -6.89 -93.30 1.38
C VAL A 330 -7.23 -94.20 0.19
N LYS A 331 -6.76 -93.84 -1.01
CA LYS A 331 -6.96 -94.66 -2.22
C LYS A 331 -6.29 -96.03 -2.09
N GLN A 332 -5.06 -96.10 -1.60
CA GLN A 332 -4.37 -97.37 -1.35
C GLN A 332 -5.10 -98.24 -0.32
N TYR A 333 -5.61 -97.64 0.77
CA TYR A 333 -6.42 -98.37 1.74
C TYR A 333 -7.74 -98.87 1.15
N ALA A 334 -8.39 -98.08 0.28
CA ALA A 334 -9.60 -98.49 -0.41
C ALA A 334 -9.35 -99.70 -1.35
N GLU A 335 -8.25 -99.70 -2.10
CA GLU A 335 -7.83 -100.82 -2.94
C GLU A 335 -7.57 -102.09 -2.11
N LYS A 336 -6.82 -101.98 -1.01
CA LYS A 336 -6.59 -103.09 -0.07
C LYS A 336 -7.89 -103.62 0.52
N ASN A 337 -8.82 -102.73 0.88
CA ASN A 337 -10.11 -103.11 1.42
C ASN A 337 -10.97 -103.85 0.37
N MET A 338 -10.90 -103.46 -0.90
CA MET A 338 -11.56 -104.20 -2.00
C MET A 338 -11.01 -105.62 -2.13
N VAL A 339 -9.68 -105.79 -2.07
CA VAL A 339 -9.05 -107.11 -2.11
C VAL A 339 -9.48 -107.96 -0.91
N LEU A 340 -9.38 -107.43 0.31
CA LEU A 340 -9.82 -108.12 1.53
C LEU A 340 -11.31 -108.50 1.48
N ASN A 341 -12.18 -107.61 1.00
CA ASN A 341 -13.60 -107.92 0.83
C ASN A 341 -13.81 -109.06 -0.18
N SER A 342 -13.03 -109.12 -1.25
CA SER A 342 -13.08 -110.23 -2.21
C SER A 342 -12.63 -111.56 -1.58
N GLU A 343 -11.59 -111.55 -0.75
CA GLU A 343 -11.13 -112.71 0.02
C GLU A 343 -12.17 -113.18 1.03
N ILE A 344 -12.79 -112.25 1.79
CA ILE A 344 -13.88 -112.55 2.71
C ILE A 344 -15.05 -113.23 1.97
N ASN A 345 -15.43 -112.70 0.82
CA ASN A 345 -16.51 -113.28 0.02
C ASN A 345 -16.16 -114.68 -0.51
N ALA A 346 -14.91 -114.91 -0.91
CA ALA A 346 -14.45 -116.23 -1.32
C ALA A 346 -14.46 -117.24 -0.15
N LEU A 347 -14.01 -116.81 1.03
CA LEU A 347 -14.07 -117.63 2.25
C LEU A 347 -15.50 -117.95 2.67
N LYS A 348 -16.42 -116.97 2.61
CA LYS A 348 -17.86 -117.19 2.87
C LYS A 348 -18.43 -118.26 1.95
N LYS A 349 -18.19 -118.17 0.64
CA LYS A 349 -18.63 -119.20 -0.33
C LYS A 349 -18.06 -120.59 -0.02
N LYS A 350 -16.80 -120.65 0.44
CA LYS A 350 -16.18 -121.92 0.83
C LYS A 350 -16.82 -122.50 2.09
N ILE A 351 -17.18 -121.66 3.08
CA ILE A 351 -17.92 -122.07 4.27
C ILE A 351 -19.29 -122.59 3.87
N GLU A 352 -20.04 -121.85 3.04
CA GLU A 352 -21.34 -122.28 2.52
C GLU A 352 -21.26 -123.66 1.83
N GLY A 353 -20.25 -123.88 0.98
CA GLY A 353 -20.04 -125.19 0.34
C GLY A 353 -19.67 -126.31 1.33
N LEU A 354 -18.89 -126.01 2.37
CA LEU A 354 -18.59 -126.99 3.43
C LEU A 354 -19.81 -127.31 4.28
N ASP A 355 -20.69 -126.34 4.53
CA ASP A 355 -21.95 -126.54 5.25
C ASP A 355 -22.91 -127.42 4.43
N GLU A 356 -22.99 -127.21 3.11
CA GLU A 356 -23.73 -128.09 2.19
C GLU A 356 -23.20 -129.53 2.22
N ASP A 357 -21.87 -129.70 2.13
CA ASP A 357 -21.22 -131.01 2.23
C ASP A 357 -21.49 -131.67 3.59
N LEU A 358 -21.44 -130.91 4.69
CA LEU A 358 -21.73 -131.37 6.03
C LEU A 358 -23.18 -131.87 6.14
N LEU A 359 -24.15 -131.08 5.67
CA LEU A 359 -25.56 -131.48 5.64
C LEU A 359 -25.78 -132.74 4.80
N LEU A 360 -25.08 -132.87 3.67
CA LEU A 360 -25.14 -134.07 2.84
C LEU A 360 -24.57 -135.29 3.58
N LYS A 361 -23.43 -135.14 4.26
CA LYS A 361 -22.85 -136.21 5.10
C LYS A 361 -23.73 -136.55 6.28
N GLU A 362 -24.34 -135.58 6.94
CA GLU A 362 -25.29 -135.80 8.03
C GLU A 362 -26.56 -136.53 7.56
N GLY A 363 -27.07 -136.19 6.38
CA GLY A 363 -28.15 -136.92 5.73
C GLY A 363 -27.76 -138.37 5.41
N GLN A 364 -26.56 -138.59 4.84
CA GLN A 364 -26.00 -139.94 4.62
C GLN A 364 -25.90 -140.74 5.93
N ILE A 365 -25.37 -140.13 6.99
CA ILE A 365 -25.27 -140.74 8.31
C ILE A 365 -26.65 -141.10 8.84
N THR A 366 -27.64 -140.22 8.69
CA THR A 366 -29.02 -140.45 9.14
C THR A 366 -29.65 -141.65 8.43
N ILE A 367 -29.51 -141.74 7.10
CA ILE A 367 -29.98 -142.89 6.32
C ILE A 367 -29.30 -144.19 6.78
N LEU A 368 -27.98 -144.17 6.99
CA LEU A 368 -27.23 -145.32 7.50
C LEU A 368 -27.71 -145.71 8.91
N LYS A 369 -27.95 -144.73 9.77
CA LYS A 369 -28.46 -144.93 11.14
C LYS A 369 -29.87 -145.52 11.14
N ASP A 370 -30.77 -145.05 10.27
CA ASP A 370 -32.11 -145.60 10.11
C ASP A 370 -32.11 -147.01 9.52
N THR A 371 -31.20 -147.31 8.59
CA THR A 371 -31.02 -148.66 8.05
C THR A 371 -30.55 -149.61 9.15
N LEU A 372 -29.61 -149.19 9.99
CA LEU A 372 -29.17 -149.95 11.17
C LEU A 372 -30.32 -150.13 12.18
N ASN A 373 -31.11 -149.09 12.42
CA ASN A 373 -32.23 -149.13 13.37
C ASN A 373 -33.42 -149.96 12.86
N ASN A 374 -33.70 -149.97 11.55
CA ASN A 374 -34.75 -150.80 10.95
C ASN A 374 -34.36 -152.28 10.92
N ASN A 375 -33.08 -152.60 10.74
CA ASN A 375 -32.58 -153.96 10.98
C ASN A 375 -32.70 -154.38 12.46
N ASN A 376 -32.77 -153.42 13.39
CA ASN A 376 -33.04 -153.69 14.81
C ASN A 376 -34.55 -153.65 15.18
N LYS A 377 -35.43 -153.05 14.36
CA LYS A 377 -36.89 -152.94 14.65
C LYS A 377 -37.70 -154.22 14.40
N SER A 378 -37.08 -155.33 13.99
CA SER A 378 -37.72 -156.66 14.06
C SER A 378 -37.47 -157.38 15.39
N PHE A 379 -36.84 -156.76 16.39
CA PHE A 379 -36.67 -157.37 17.71
C PHE A 379 -36.77 -156.36 18.87
N ASP A 380 -37.49 -156.82 19.90
CA ASP A 380 -37.56 -156.35 21.30
C ASP A 380 -38.37 -155.09 21.63
N LEU A 381 -39.47 -155.15 22.39
CA LEU A 381 -39.79 -155.92 23.62
C LEU A 381 -38.80 -155.65 24.76
N LEU A 382 -39.24 -154.79 25.69
CA LEU A 382 -38.69 -154.39 26.99
C LEU A 382 -38.31 -152.91 27.01
N GLY A 383 -39.05 -152.19 27.86
CA GLY A 383 -38.91 -150.77 28.05
C GLY A 383 -37.88 -150.40 29.12
N SER A 384 -37.98 -149.12 29.50
CA SER A 384 -37.42 -148.51 30.70
C SER A 384 -35.92 -148.20 30.59
N VAL A 385 -35.36 -147.07 31.02
CA VAL A 385 -35.79 -145.80 31.64
C VAL A 385 -34.50 -144.93 31.72
N ASP A 386 -34.66 -143.60 31.84
CA ASP A 386 -33.67 -142.61 32.31
C ASP A 386 -32.45 -142.28 31.43
N SER A 387 -31.81 -141.11 31.49
CA SER A 387 -32.09 -139.76 32.00
C SER A 387 -30.80 -138.93 31.73
N ILE A 388 -30.91 -137.61 31.66
CA ILE A 388 -29.84 -136.59 31.89
C ILE A 388 -28.67 -136.47 30.89
N SER A 389 -28.60 -135.33 30.19
CA SER A 389 -27.61 -134.25 30.40
C SER A 389 -27.79 -133.20 29.29
N GLU A 390 -28.42 -132.05 29.52
CA GLU A 390 -27.75 -130.83 30.00
C GLU A 390 -26.43 -130.55 29.28
N PHE A 391 -26.42 -129.57 28.37
CA PHE A 391 -25.39 -128.51 28.30
C PHE A 391 -25.85 -127.39 27.36
N LEU A 392 -26.19 -126.25 27.98
CA LEU A 392 -26.12 -124.91 27.41
C LEU A 392 -24.64 -124.52 27.31
N LEU A 393 -24.22 -123.88 26.22
CA LEU A 393 -23.22 -122.80 26.23
C LEU A 393 -23.17 -122.07 24.89
N GLN A 394 -23.66 -120.82 24.96
CA GLN A 394 -23.23 -119.58 24.31
C GLN A 394 -23.15 -119.47 22.79
#